data_AF-A0AAD7NHW9-F1
#
_entry.id   AF-A0AAD7NHW9-F1
#
_cell.length_a   1.000
_cell.length_b   1.000
_cell.length_c   1.000
_cell.angle_alpha   90.00
_cell.angle_beta   90.00
_cell.angle_gamma   90.00
#
_symmetry.space_group_name_H-M   'P 1'
#
loop_
_entity.id
_entity.type
_entity.pdbx_description
1 polymer ?
#
loop_
_entity_poly.entity_id
_entity_poly.type
_entity_poly.pdbx_seq_one_letter_code
_entity_poly.pdbx_strand_id
1 'polypeptide(L)'
;MSCHPSSNLTSPEPSDPSSSSSASSLPASESSFTDSVAEEEGHVCCLAIASLPEAELRALMAKLAIEPPFQRAIARELHLRTRSKGKTQHPAPLDAVCANCQQIYRDTVQTGHCTFHPGHLQDDVYEFVSHTPEGRELKIQRTLPMWTCCAEAPQMPGCAEAASHRWRTESE
;
A
#
# COMPACT_ATOMS: atom_id res chain seq x y z
N MET A 1 10.12 62.89 11.86
CA MET A 1 8.88 62.79 12.66
C MET A 1 9.01 61.58 13.56
N SER A 2 8.96 61.79 14.87
CA SER A 2 9.13 60.74 15.88
C SER A 2 7.81 60.56 16.64
N CYS A 3 7.38 59.32 16.86
CA CYS A 3 6.41 58.83 17.85
C CYS A 3 6.24 57.32 17.59
N HIS A 4 6.98 56.45 18.27
CA HIS A 4 6.71 55.84 19.59
C HIS A 4 5.92 54.50 19.52
N PRO A 5 6.22 53.52 20.39
CA PRO A 5 5.72 52.15 20.29
C PRO A 5 4.53 51.89 21.23
N SER A 6 3.91 50.70 21.14
CA SER A 6 3.68 49.84 22.33
C SER A 6 3.05 48.48 21.99
N SER A 7 3.53 47.50 22.76
CA SER A 7 3.05 46.16 23.02
C SER A 7 1.52 45.96 23.13
N ASN A 8 1.08 44.72 22.92
CA ASN A 8 0.21 44.11 23.94
C ASN A 8 0.42 42.59 24.06
N LEU A 9 0.65 42.16 25.31
CA LEU A 9 0.60 40.77 25.74
C LEU A 9 -0.86 40.41 26.05
N THR A 10 -1.30 39.17 25.80
CA THR A 10 -2.24 38.41 26.66
C THR A 10 -2.40 37.00 26.10
N SER A 11 -1.95 36.00 26.88
CA SER A 11 -2.40 34.62 26.75
C SER A 11 -3.71 34.42 27.52
N PRO A 12 -4.51 33.44 27.10
CA PRO A 12 -5.13 32.55 28.08
C PRO A 12 -5.00 31.06 27.73
N GLU A 13 -4.30 30.32 28.59
CA GLU A 13 -4.75 28.99 29.07
C GLU A 13 -6.11 29.15 29.83
N PRO A 14 -6.94 28.12 30.11
CA PRO A 14 -6.63 26.68 30.31
C PRO A 14 -7.59 25.76 29.48
N SER A 15 -7.84 24.46 29.70
CA SER A 15 -7.53 23.51 30.79
C SER A 15 -7.47 22.06 30.30
N ASP A 16 -6.76 21.20 31.04
CA ASP A 16 -7.01 19.74 31.05
C ASP A 16 -8.29 19.36 31.81
N PRO A 17 -9.00 18.30 31.38
CA PRO A 17 -9.83 17.52 32.28
C PRO A 17 -9.55 16.00 32.25
N SER A 18 -9.38 15.46 33.47
CA SER A 18 -9.80 14.11 33.89
C SER A 18 -9.03 12.89 33.41
N SER A 19 -8.09 12.47 34.28
CA SER A 19 -7.75 11.06 34.48
C SER A 19 -8.99 10.17 34.60
N SER A 20 -9.02 9.06 33.86
CA SER A 20 -9.95 7.95 34.10
C SER A 20 -9.17 6.66 34.34
N SER A 21 -9.05 6.29 35.62
CA SER A 21 -8.36 5.07 36.05
C SER A 21 -9.26 3.85 35.86
N SER A 22 -9.39 3.35 34.63
CA SER A 22 -10.10 2.09 34.36
C SER A 22 -9.26 0.89 34.78
N ALA A 23 -9.51 0.39 35.99
CA ALA A 23 -9.03 -0.90 36.45
C ALA A 23 -9.75 -2.05 35.71
N SER A 24 -9.33 -2.33 34.48
CA SER A 24 -9.81 -3.47 33.70
C SER A 24 -9.00 -4.72 34.05
N SER A 25 -9.65 -5.68 34.70
CA SER A 25 -9.09 -7.00 34.99
C SER A 25 -8.66 -7.69 33.68
N LEU A 26 -7.38 -8.06 33.59
CA LEU A 26 -6.89 -8.90 32.51
C LEU A 26 -7.43 -10.32 32.70
N PRO A 27 -8.23 -10.89 31.77
CA PRO A 27 -8.40 -12.33 31.73
C PRO A 27 -7.04 -12.94 31.37
N ALA A 28 -6.66 -14.02 32.05
CA ALA A 28 -5.48 -14.79 31.69
C ALA A 28 -5.61 -15.24 30.23
N SER A 29 -4.81 -14.63 29.35
CA SER A 29 -4.77 -14.99 27.95
C SER A 29 -3.94 -16.26 27.83
N GLU A 30 -4.61 -17.39 28.03
CA GLU A 30 -4.07 -18.73 27.78
C GLU A 30 -3.96 -18.92 26.26
N SER A 31 -2.98 -18.22 25.68
CA SER A 31 -2.59 -18.28 24.27
C SER A 31 -2.20 -19.71 23.94
N SER A 32 -3.11 -20.42 23.28
CA SER A 32 -2.87 -21.76 22.74
C SER A 32 -1.85 -21.67 21.60
N PHE A 33 -0.57 -21.86 21.94
CA PHE A 33 0.53 -21.91 20.97
C PHE A 33 0.57 -23.25 20.22
N THR A 34 -0.45 -23.55 19.41
CA THR A 34 -0.46 -24.70 18.50
C THR A 34 -1.15 -24.40 17.16
N ASP A 35 -0.76 -23.32 16.48
CA ASP A 35 -1.11 -23.10 15.08
C ASP A 35 -0.01 -22.34 14.31
N SER A 36 1.11 -23.03 14.09
CA SER A 36 2.24 -22.49 13.29
C SER A 36 2.94 -23.56 12.44
N VAL A 37 2.40 -24.78 12.39
CA VAL A 37 2.91 -25.88 11.56
C VAL A 37 2.09 -26.09 10.28
N ALA A 38 0.85 -25.62 10.22
CA ALA A 38 -0.01 -25.75 9.04
C ALA A 38 0.39 -24.82 7.88
N GLU A 39 0.94 -23.64 8.19
CA GLU A 39 1.34 -22.62 7.19
C GLU A 39 2.58 -23.05 6.38
N GLU A 40 3.51 -23.80 6.99
CA GLU A 40 4.76 -24.21 6.33
C GLU A 40 4.53 -25.34 5.30
N GLU A 41 3.69 -26.34 5.63
CA GLU A 41 3.35 -27.44 4.71
C GLU A 41 2.63 -26.94 3.44
N GLY A 42 1.79 -25.91 3.57
CA GLY A 42 1.12 -25.27 2.44
C GLY A 42 2.10 -24.67 1.43
N HIS A 43 3.20 -24.07 1.90
CA HIS A 43 4.22 -23.47 1.05
C HIS A 43 4.98 -24.53 0.23
N VAL A 44 5.36 -25.65 0.86
CA VAL A 44 6.03 -26.77 0.19
C VAL A 44 5.15 -27.38 -0.91
N CYS A 45 3.85 -27.53 -0.65
CA CYS A 45 2.88 -28.02 -1.63
C CYS A 45 2.78 -27.10 -2.86
N CYS A 46 2.71 -25.77 -2.65
CA CYS A 46 2.68 -24.79 -3.74
C CYS A 46 3.95 -24.84 -4.62
N LEU A 47 5.14 -24.97 -4.02
CA LEU A 47 6.39 -25.11 -4.77
C LEU A 47 6.47 -26.41 -5.56
N ALA A 48 5.98 -27.52 -5.00
CA ALA A 48 5.88 -28.80 -5.71
C ALA A 48 4.94 -28.70 -6.92
N ILE A 49 3.77 -28.06 -6.77
CA ILE A 49 2.82 -27.85 -7.87
C ILE A 49 3.44 -26.95 -8.96
N ALA A 50 4.11 -25.86 -8.58
CA ALA A 50 4.71 -24.90 -9.51
C ALA A 50 5.91 -25.44 -10.31
N SER A 51 6.53 -26.53 -9.85
CA SER A 51 7.68 -27.18 -10.52
C SER A 51 7.29 -28.34 -11.44
N LEU A 52 6.03 -28.78 -11.42
CA LEU A 52 5.54 -29.85 -12.29
C LEU A 52 5.32 -29.37 -13.74
N PRO A 53 5.64 -30.19 -14.75
CA PRO A 53 5.19 -29.94 -16.12
C PRO A 53 3.66 -29.93 -16.22
N GLU A 54 3.10 -28.98 -16.97
CA GLU A 54 1.65 -28.81 -17.18
C GLU A 54 0.93 -30.10 -17.60
N ALA A 55 1.59 -30.97 -18.38
CA ALA A 55 1.03 -32.26 -18.78
C ALA A 55 0.85 -33.24 -17.60
N GLU A 56 1.80 -33.26 -16.66
CA GLU A 56 1.75 -34.09 -15.45
C GLU A 56 0.75 -33.51 -14.45
N LEU A 57 0.72 -32.19 -14.28
CA LEU A 57 -0.26 -31.50 -13.45
C LEU A 57 -1.70 -31.81 -13.91
N ARG A 58 -1.97 -31.77 -15.22
CA ARG A 58 -3.27 -32.15 -15.79
C ARG A 58 -3.62 -33.61 -15.53
N ALA A 59 -2.66 -34.53 -15.65
CA ALA A 59 -2.88 -35.95 -15.37
C ALA A 59 -3.20 -36.19 -13.89
N LEU A 60 -2.52 -35.51 -12.97
CA LEU A 60 -2.78 -35.56 -11.53
C LEU A 60 -4.15 -34.97 -11.18
N MET A 61 -4.50 -33.81 -11.74
CA MET A 61 -5.82 -33.19 -11.56
C MET A 61 -6.94 -34.10 -12.08
N ALA A 62 -6.77 -34.71 -13.26
CA ALA A 62 -7.74 -35.66 -13.82
C ALA A 62 -7.90 -36.92 -12.95
N LYS A 63 -6.80 -37.45 -12.39
CA LYS A 63 -6.83 -38.57 -11.46
C LYS A 63 -7.57 -38.22 -10.16
N LEU A 64 -7.25 -37.07 -9.56
CA LEU A 64 -7.90 -36.59 -8.33
C LEU A 64 -9.39 -36.26 -8.55
N ALA A 65 -9.78 -35.81 -9.75
CA ALA A 65 -11.18 -35.52 -10.08
C ALA A 65 -12.12 -36.74 -10.07
N ILE A 66 -11.58 -37.96 -10.01
CA ILE A 66 -12.33 -39.21 -9.85
C ILE A 66 -12.81 -39.37 -8.38
N GLU A 67 -12.08 -38.81 -7.41
CA GLU A 67 -12.40 -38.93 -5.99
C GLU A 67 -13.62 -38.05 -5.62
N PRO A 68 -14.72 -38.61 -5.08
CA PRO A 68 -15.95 -37.88 -4.78
C PRO A 68 -15.82 -36.58 -3.94
N PRO A 69 -14.95 -36.46 -2.92
CA PRO A 69 -14.77 -35.20 -2.22
C PRO A 69 -14.13 -34.11 -3.11
N PHE A 70 -13.15 -34.49 -3.93
CA PHE A 70 -12.42 -33.56 -4.80
C PHE A 70 -13.26 -33.17 -6.02
N GLN A 71 -14.01 -34.11 -6.60
CA GLN A 71 -14.97 -33.85 -7.68
C GLN A 71 -15.97 -32.75 -7.29
N ARG A 72 -16.50 -32.78 -6.05
CA ARG A 72 -17.42 -31.73 -5.54
C ARG A 72 -16.71 -30.41 -5.26
N ALA A 73 -15.43 -30.41 -4.91
CA ALA A 73 -14.65 -29.18 -4.77
C ALA A 73 -14.43 -28.51 -6.13
N ILE A 74 -13.92 -29.26 -7.13
CA ILE A 74 -13.74 -28.79 -8.51
C ILE A 74 -15.06 -28.28 -9.08
N ALA A 75 -16.15 -29.06 -8.96
CA ALA A 75 -17.44 -28.67 -9.54
C ALA A 75 -17.97 -27.35 -8.96
N ARG A 76 -17.77 -27.09 -7.66
CA ARG A 76 -18.13 -25.80 -7.03
C ARG A 76 -17.26 -24.66 -7.55
N GLU A 77 -15.94 -24.83 -7.59
CA GLU A 77 -15.01 -23.81 -8.06
C GLU A 77 -15.26 -23.43 -9.53
N LEU A 78 -15.46 -24.42 -10.40
CA LEU A 78 -15.85 -24.20 -11.79
C LEU A 78 -17.23 -23.53 -11.92
N HIS A 79 -18.19 -23.86 -11.06
CA HIS A 79 -19.50 -23.22 -11.06
C HIS A 79 -19.45 -21.73 -10.64
N LEU A 80 -18.61 -21.39 -9.66
CA LEU A 80 -18.36 -20.00 -9.26
C LEU A 80 -17.73 -19.21 -10.44
N ARG A 81 -16.66 -19.74 -11.04
CA ARG A 81 -15.97 -19.08 -12.18
C ARG A 81 -16.83 -18.94 -13.43
N THR A 82 -17.73 -19.89 -13.71
CA THR A 82 -18.63 -19.82 -14.87
C THR A 82 -19.79 -18.86 -14.65
N ARG A 83 -20.29 -18.69 -13.41
CA ARG A 83 -21.35 -17.71 -13.10
C ARG A 83 -20.88 -16.26 -13.19
N SER A 84 -19.60 -15.97 -12.98
CA SER A 84 -19.04 -14.61 -13.07
C SER A 84 -19.07 -14.00 -14.48
N LYS A 85 -19.38 -14.76 -15.54
CA LYS A 85 -19.54 -14.24 -16.92
C LYS A 85 -20.91 -13.61 -17.21
N GLY A 86 -21.78 -13.49 -16.20
CA GLY A 86 -23.19 -13.10 -16.34
C GLY A 86 -23.52 -11.60 -16.31
N LYS A 87 -22.63 -10.70 -16.72
CA LYS A 87 -22.95 -9.29 -17.02
C LYS A 87 -21.85 -8.64 -17.86
N THR A 88 -22.24 -7.73 -18.75
CA THR A 88 -21.37 -6.96 -19.64
C THR A 88 -20.46 -6.01 -18.85
N GLN A 89 -19.36 -6.54 -18.35
CA GLN A 89 -18.13 -5.77 -18.18
C GLN A 89 -17.32 -5.91 -19.47
N HIS A 90 -16.82 -4.80 -20.01
CA HIS A 90 -15.63 -4.85 -20.85
C HIS A 90 -14.58 -5.68 -20.11
N PRO A 91 -13.76 -6.51 -20.80
CA PRO A 91 -12.55 -7.02 -20.18
C PRO A 91 -11.76 -5.78 -19.72
N ALA A 92 -11.69 -5.58 -18.39
CA ALA A 92 -10.88 -4.51 -17.85
C ALA A 92 -9.45 -4.70 -18.38
N PRO A 93 -8.75 -3.63 -18.80
CA PRO A 93 -7.35 -3.75 -19.19
C PRO A 93 -6.60 -4.53 -18.10
N LEU A 94 -5.82 -5.53 -18.51
CA LEU A 94 -5.13 -6.47 -17.61
C LEU A 94 -4.12 -5.78 -16.66
N ASP A 95 -3.88 -4.49 -16.90
CA ASP A 95 -3.05 -3.58 -16.13
C ASP A 95 -3.84 -2.27 -15.91
N ALA A 96 -4.67 -2.22 -14.87
CA ALA A 96 -5.41 -1.02 -14.50
C ALA A 96 -4.49 -0.05 -13.76
N VAL A 97 -4.34 1.19 -14.27
CA VAL A 97 -3.47 2.20 -13.65
C VAL A 97 -4.29 3.15 -12.80
N CYS A 98 -3.90 3.33 -11.53
CA CYS A 98 -4.49 4.33 -10.66
C CYS A 98 -4.05 5.74 -11.11
N ALA A 99 -5.00 6.60 -11.46
CA ALA A 99 -4.79 7.99 -11.83
C ALA A 99 -4.16 8.85 -10.71
N ASN A 100 -4.26 8.43 -9.45
CA ASN A 100 -3.68 9.14 -8.30
C ASN A 100 -2.23 8.70 -8.04
N CYS A 101 -2.01 7.43 -7.68
CA CYS A 101 -0.68 6.93 -7.29
C CYS A 101 0.16 6.33 -8.44
N GLN A 102 -0.39 6.26 -9.66
CA GLN A 102 0.24 5.70 -10.87
C GLN A 102 0.69 4.23 -10.77
N GLN A 103 0.36 3.53 -9.69
CA GLN A 103 0.60 2.10 -9.55
C GLN A 103 -0.30 1.29 -10.51
N ILE A 104 0.25 0.18 -11.01
CA ILE A 104 -0.42 -0.76 -11.92
C ILE A 104 -0.98 -1.91 -11.10
N TYR A 105 -2.27 -2.20 -11.28
CA TYR A 105 -2.97 -3.27 -10.59
C TYR A 105 -3.53 -4.26 -11.61
N ARG A 106 -3.17 -5.53 -11.46
CA ARG A 106 -3.65 -6.63 -12.33
C ARG A 106 -5.10 -7.01 -12.08
N ASP A 107 -5.59 -6.72 -10.88
CA ASP A 107 -6.97 -6.95 -10.45
C ASP A 107 -7.56 -5.64 -9.93
N THR A 108 -8.72 -5.23 -10.46
CA THR A 108 -9.42 -4.00 -10.04
C THR A 108 -10.10 -4.10 -8.67
N VAL A 109 -9.75 -5.12 -7.87
CA VAL A 109 -10.43 -5.51 -6.62
C VAL A 109 -9.61 -5.11 -5.39
N GLN A 110 -8.52 -4.35 -5.53
CA GLN A 110 -7.83 -3.79 -4.35
C GLN A 110 -8.68 -2.72 -3.67
N THR A 111 -9.42 -3.16 -2.65
CA THR A 111 -10.03 -2.34 -1.62
C THR A 111 -8.96 -1.90 -0.63
N GLY A 112 -8.38 -0.72 -0.86
CA GLY A 112 -7.33 -0.15 -0.03
C GLY A 112 -7.30 1.38 -0.09
N HIS A 113 -6.70 1.98 0.93
CA HIS A 113 -6.41 3.40 0.96
C HIS A 113 -5.29 3.71 -0.04
N CYS A 114 -5.52 4.68 -0.91
CA CYS A 114 -4.56 5.10 -1.91
C CYS A 114 -3.72 6.26 -1.36
N THR A 115 -2.45 6.02 -1.04
CA THR A 115 -1.46 7.08 -0.77
C THR A 115 -0.86 7.62 -2.07
N PHE A 116 -0.82 8.94 -2.24
CA PHE A 116 -0.28 9.59 -3.43
C PHE A 116 0.18 11.03 -3.14
N HIS A 117 0.96 11.60 -4.05
CA HIS A 117 1.34 13.00 -4.04
C HIS A 117 0.41 13.77 -4.99
N PRO A 118 -0.38 14.75 -4.52
CA PRO A 118 -1.29 15.53 -5.36
C PRO A 118 -0.57 16.65 -6.14
N GLY A 119 0.69 16.92 -5.82
CA GLY A 119 1.55 17.83 -6.57
C GLY A 119 2.18 17.17 -7.81
N HIS A 120 3.23 17.80 -8.30
CA HIS A 120 4.12 17.24 -9.33
C HIS A 120 5.57 17.29 -8.85
N LEU A 121 6.45 16.56 -9.51
CA LEU A 121 7.88 16.64 -9.30
C LEU A 121 8.43 17.91 -9.97
N GLN A 122 9.14 18.72 -9.19
CA GLN A 122 9.82 19.93 -9.62
C GLN A 122 11.29 19.86 -9.23
N ASP A 123 12.17 20.34 -10.12
CA ASP A 123 13.61 20.42 -9.89
C ASP A 123 13.96 21.66 -9.07
N ASP A 124 14.26 21.47 -7.78
CA ASP A 124 14.65 22.55 -6.86
C ASP A 124 16.18 22.64 -6.73
N VAL A 125 16.70 23.87 -6.73
CA VAL A 125 18.14 24.14 -6.64
C VAL A 125 18.54 24.40 -5.18
N TYR A 126 19.34 23.50 -4.62
CA TYR A 126 19.85 23.59 -3.25
C TYR A 126 21.34 23.93 -3.25
N GLU A 127 21.75 24.83 -2.36
CA GLU A 127 23.16 25.17 -2.13
C GLU A 127 23.71 24.40 -0.92
N PHE A 128 24.63 23.49 -1.17
CA PHE A 128 25.30 22.70 -0.15
C PHE A 128 26.65 23.31 0.19
N VAL A 129 26.86 23.63 1.47
CA VAL A 129 28.17 24.04 1.98
C VAL A 129 28.98 22.80 2.34
N SER A 130 30.13 22.64 1.68
CA SER A 130 31.10 21.58 1.95
C SER A 130 32.44 22.18 2.39
N HIS A 131 33.23 21.41 3.13
CA HIS A 131 34.57 21.84 3.57
C HIS A 131 35.63 20.97 2.90
N THR A 132 36.67 21.58 2.32
CA THR A 132 37.84 20.84 1.83
C THR A 132 38.72 20.36 3.01
N PRO A 133 39.63 19.40 2.80
CA PRO A 133 40.56 18.97 3.86
C PRO A 133 41.42 20.11 4.43
N GLU A 134 41.64 21.18 3.65
CA GLU A 134 42.34 22.41 4.05
C GLU A 134 41.45 23.42 4.79
N GLY A 135 40.21 23.04 5.12
CA GLY A 135 39.25 23.87 5.86
C GLY A 135 38.59 24.99 5.05
N ARG A 136 38.67 24.96 3.71
CA ARG A 136 38.04 25.97 2.85
C ARG A 136 36.57 25.64 2.63
N GLU A 137 35.72 26.66 2.69
CA GLU A 137 34.30 26.55 2.35
C GLU A 137 34.13 26.45 0.82
N LEU A 138 33.44 25.41 0.35
CA LEU A 138 33.07 25.20 -1.04
C LEU A 138 31.55 25.06 -1.14
N LYS A 139 30.91 26.07 -1.75
CA LYS A 139 29.49 26.11 -2.07
C LYS A 139 29.22 25.30 -3.34
N ILE A 140 28.43 24.25 -3.22
CA ILE A 140 28.06 23.34 -4.31
C ILE A 140 26.55 23.45 -4.52
N GLN A 141 26.13 24.05 -5.62
CA GLN A 141 24.72 23.98 -6.04
C GLN A 141 24.43 22.60 -6.64
N ARG A 142 23.32 21.99 -6.24
CA ARG A 142 22.76 20.78 -6.87
C ARG A 142 21.27 20.95 -7.07
N THR A 143 20.80 20.50 -8.23
CA THR A 143 19.38 20.35 -8.52
C THR A 143 18.91 19.00 -7.98
N LEU A 144 17.85 18.99 -7.18
CA LEU A 144 17.22 17.78 -6.66
C LEU A 144 15.72 17.81 -6.98
N PRO A 145 15.15 16.72 -7.53
CA PRO A 145 13.73 16.65 -7.81
C PRO A 145 12.94 16.45 -6.50
N MET A 146 11.93 17.28 -6.28
CA MET A 146 11.12 17.32 -5.05
C MET A 146 9.63 17.42 -5.40
N TRP A 147 8.77 16.83 -4.56
CA TRP A 147 7.32 16.92 -4.73
C TRP A 147 6.79 18.28 -4.25
N THR A 148 6.14 19.04 -5.14
CA THR A 148 5.62 20.39 -4.83
C THR A 148 4.56 20.44 -3.72
N CYS A 149 3.97 19.30 -3.35
CA CYS A 149 2.95 19.20 -2.30
C CYS A 149 3.51 19.03 -0.87
N CYS A 150 4.75 18.59 -0.69
CA CYS A 150 5.35 18.33 0.63
C CYS A 150 6.85 18.60 0.73
N ALA A 151 7.53 18.96 -0.36
CA ALA A 151 8.99 19.06 -0.46
C ALA A 151 9.70 17.77 -0.01
N GLU A 152 9.15 16.61 -0.39
CA GLU A 152 9.78 15.31 -0.19
C GLU A 152 10.39 14.76 -1.49
N ALA A 153 11.38 13.88 -1.35
CA ALA A 153 12.08 13.25 -2.47
C ALA A 153 11.20 12.24 -3.24
N PRO A 154 11.53 11.88 -4.49
CA PRO A 154 10.64 11.11 -5.37
C PRO A 154 10.27 9.72 -4.82
N GLN A 155 11.15 9.11 -4.04
CA GLN A 155 10.99 7.80 -3.43
C GLN A 155 10.14 7.76 -2.14
N MET A 156 9.69 8.92 -1.65
CA MET A 156 8.91 9.00 -0.40
C MET A 156 7.43 8.64 -0.66
N PRO A 157 6.74 8.00 0.32
CA PRO A 157 5.33 7.66 0.20
C PRO A 157 4.47 8.90 0.00
N GLY A 158 3.30 8.74 -0.61
CA GLY A 158 2.39 9.84 -0.90
C GLY A 158 1.94 10.60 0.34
N CYS A 159 2.00 11.95 0.30
CA CYS A 159 1.61 12.80 1.43
C CYS A 159 0.09 13.01 1.59
N ALA A 160 -0.72 12.51 0.65
CA ALA A 160 -2.18 12.55 0.71
C ALA A 160 -2.78 11.14 0.60
N GLU A 161 -3.92 10.94 1.26
CA GLU A 161 -4.69 9.69 1.23
C GLU A 161 -6.04 9.88 0.53
N ALA A 162 -6.45 8.89 -0.25
CA ALA A 162 -7.82 8.74 -0.74
C ALA A 162 -8.40 7.40 -0.27
N ALA A 163 -9.72 7.39 0.02
CA ALA A 163 -10.44 6.20 0.48
C ALA A 163 -10.47 5.04 -0.55
N SER A 164 -10.11 5.30 -1.81
CA SER A 164 -10.01 4.30 -2.87
C SER A 164 -9.11 4.78 -4.01
N HIS A 165 -8.58 3.84 -4.78
CA HIS A 165 -7.87 4.12 -6.04
C HIS A 165 -8.85 4.64 -7.11
N ARG A 166 -8.47 5.72 -7.79
CA ARG A 166 -9.22 6.26 -8.95
C ARG A 166 -8.60 5.70 -10.23
N TRP A 167 -9.36 4.98 -11.04
CA TRP A 167 -8.84 4.39 -12.29
C TRP A 167 -8.81 5.42 -13.43
N ARG A 168 -7.76 5.41 -14.26
CA ARG A 168 -7.73 6.22 -15.48
C ARG A 168 -8.61 5.56 -16.55
N THR A 169 -9.67 6.25 -16.96
CA THR A 169 -10.46 5.90 -18.16
C THR A 169 -9.81 6.50 -19.41
N GLU A 170 -9.70 5.73 -20.50
CA GLU A 170 -9.04 6.13 -21.76
C GLU A 170 -9.91 7.11 -22.57
N SER A 171 -10.27 8.27 -22.02
CA SER A 171 -11.31 9.15 -22.61
C SER A 171 -11.10 10.66 -22.39
N GLU A 172 -9.87 11.09 -22.15
CA GLU A 172 -9.44 12.51 -22.12
C GLU A 172 -8.28 12.74 -23.08
#